data_AF-A0AA38HM30-F1
#
_entry.id   AF-A0AA38HM30-F1
#
_cell.length_a   1.000
_cell.length_b   1.000
_cell.length_c   1.000
_cell.angle_alpha   90.00
_cell.angle_beta   90.00
_cell.angle_gamma   90.00
#
_symmetry.space_group_name_H-M   'P 1'
#
loop_
_entity.id
_entity.type
_entity.pdbx_description
1 polymer ?
#
loop_
_entity_poly.entity_id
_entity_poly.type
_entity_poly.pdbx_seq_one_letter_code
_entity_poly.pdbx_strand_id
1 'polypeptide(L)'
;MATARGSSTWVRGTRREVQGVAPRNAHQELLHMISEYRSGLNIQPLSDKDRIQNNVITICVRKRPLNRKEAVDVITIPSENQVIVHEPKTKVDLTKYLENHLFKFDYAFDETCSNEMVYRYSAQPLVNTIFEGGLATCFAYGQTGSGKTHTMGGTFTGKNQDFRKGIYAMTAVDVFKLATSSKYRHLDFVISSSFFEIYSGEVFDLLNNKQRLRILEDGHQEVQVVGLAEKIVCSTDDVLKLIQKGHQQRSSGRTSVNSHSSRSHAVFQIYLRTNKNMEKVYGKFSLIDLAGNERGADTSSEDRQTRIESAEINKSLLALKECIRALGRKGAHLPFRVSKLTQVLRDSFIGPNSRTCMIVMVSPGVGSCENTLNTLRYGNRVKELKGGSLQTNTISDEGEDDRSKFLNENGMTSEKSKLQQPISQQELAKEDLLRNHKKTIELLLESYKKGAELLRMTDEVDYDQEAYCENWEELLDNMATFLAMSKQLATDYRQKYFNRRRTQSYRKK
;
A
#
# COMPACT_ATOMS: atom_id res chain seq x y z
N MET A 1 50.34 62.16 22.92
CA MET A 1 50.93 61.99 24.26
C MET A 1 50.22 60.80 24.90
N ALA A 2 50.86 59.62 24.91
CA ALA A 2 51.54 59.04 26.08
C ALA A 2 50.51 58.46 27.09
N THR A 3 50.55 57.22 27.58
CA THR A 3 51.62 56.22 27.70
C THR A 3 51.00 54.90 28.20
N ALA A 4 51.71 53.79 27.97
CA ALA A 4 51.38 52.42 28.35
C ALA A 4 51.70 52.05 29.81
N ARG A 5 51.30 50.81 30.18
CA ARG A 5 51.74 49.86 31.27
C ARG A 5 50.53 49.45 32.12
N GLY A 6 50.17 48.19 32.38
CA GLY A 6 50.80 46.88 32.20
C GLY A 6 50.67 46.11 33.52
N SER A 7 50.02 44.92 33.54
CA SER A 7 50.31 43.85 34.52
C SER A 7 49.50 42.57 34.26
N SER A 8 50.23 41.46 34.21
CA SER A 8 49.81 40.07 34.08
C SER A 8 49.32 39.46 35.40
N THR A 9 48.32 38.57 35.33
CA THR A 9 48.19 37.42 36.26
C THR A 9 47.52 36.25 35.55
N TRP A 10 48.22 35.11 35.54
CA TRP A 10 47.73 33.80 35.11
C TRP A 10 47.14 33.01 36.29
N VAL A 11 46.26 32.05 35.95
CA VAL A 11 46.07 30.71 36.57
C VAL A 11 44.76 30.41 37.35
N ARG A 12 44.05 29.39 36.82
CA ARG A 12 43.13 28.39 37.41
C ARG A 12 41.68 28.77 37.76
N GLY A 13 40.78 28.47 36.81
CA GLY A 13 40.00 27.22 36.83
C GLY A 13 38.81 27.13 37.79
N THR A 14 37.61 27.24 37.25
CA THR A 14 36.41 26.58 37.79
C THR A 14 35.51 26.04 36.67
N ARG A 15 35.01 24.84 36.95
CA ARG A 15 34.34 23.85 36.10
C ARG A 15 32.98 24.28 35.54
N ARG A 16 32.73 23.74 34.33
CA ARG A 16 31.45 23.21 33.79
C ARG A 16 30.39 24.24 33.34
N GLU A 17 30.53 24.67 32.09
CA GLU A 17 29.37 24.78 31.20
C GLU A 17 29.29 23.50 30.35
N VAL A 18 28.23 22.72 30.56
CA VAL A 18 27.84 21.64 29.67
C VAL A 18 27.18 22.29 28.46
N GLN A 19 27.97 22.64 27.45
CA GLN A 19 27.45 23.01 26.14
C GLN A 19 27.10 21.72 25.38
N GLY A 20 25.81 21.53 25.14
CA GLY A 20 25.26 20.44 24.34
C GLY A 20 25.81 20.47 22.92
N VAL A 21 26.52 19.41 22.55
CA VAL A 21 26.92 19.13 21.17
C VAL A 21 25.66 18.75 20.38
N ALA A 22 25.23 19.64 19.49
CA ALA A 22 24.17 19.37 18.52
C ALA A 22 24.56 18.24 17.54
N PRO A 23 23.59 17.52 16.94
CA PRO A 23 23.79 16.21 16.29
C PRO A 23 24.34 16.29 14.85
N ARG A 24 25.41 17.07 14.60
CA ARG A 24 26.04 17.16 13.27
C ARG A 24 27.00 16.00 12.95
N ASN A 25 27.59 15.37 13.97
CA ASN A 25 28.66 14.38 13.77
C ASN A 25 28.15 12.98 13.35
N ALA A 26 26.95 12.58 13.75
CA ALA A 26 26.47 11.21 13.53
C ALA A 26 26.19 10.87 12.06
N HIS A 27 25.72 11.86 11.27
CA HIS A 27 25.45 11.68 9.85
C HIS A 27 26.74 11.73 9.00
N GLN A 28 27.78 12.44 9.45
CA GLN A 28 29.04 12.56 8.71
C GLN A 28 29.79 11.23 8.62
N GLU A 29 29.85 10.48 9.72
CA GLU A 29 30.45 9.14 9.76
C GLU A 29 29.72 8.17 8.82
N LEU A 30 28.38 8.21 8.83
CA LEU A 30 27.56 7.40 7.92
C LEU A 30 27.79 7.77 6.45
N LEU A 31 27.85 9.06 6.13
CA LEU A 31 28.13 9.54 4.78
C LEU A 31 29.51 9.09 4.30
N HIS A 32 30.52 9.10 5.19
CA HIS A 32 31.86 8.62 4.88
C HIS A 32 31.85 7.13 4.52
N MET A 33 31.25 6.28 5.36
CA MET A 33 31.15 4.83 5.10
C MET A 33 30.43 4.53 3.77
N ILE A 34 29.35 5.27 3.46
CA ILE A 34 28.60 5.09 2.21
C ILE A 34 29.44 5.55 1.01
N SER A 35 30.14 6.69 1.13
CA SER A 35 30.99 7.22 0.07
C SER A 35 32.15 6.27 -0.26
N GLU A 36 32.78 5.70 0.77
CA GLU A 36 33.84 4.71 0.61
C GLU A 36 33.31 3.47 -0.12
N TYR A 37 32.16 2.94 0.30
CA TYR A 37 31.53 1.80 -0.38
C TYR A 37 31.20 2.13 -1.84
N ARG A 38 30.62 3.31 -2.11
CA ARG A 38 30.29 3.76 -3.48
C ARG A 38 31.52 3.90 -4.37
N SER A 39 32.66 4.30 -3.83
CA SER A 39 33.91 4.43 -4.59
C SER A 39 34.44 3.09 -5.13
N GLY A 40 34.08 1.98 -4.49
CA GLY A 40 34.42 0.63 -4.92
C GLY A 40 33.44 0.03 -5.94
N LEU A 41 32.35 0.72 -6.30
CA LEU A 41 31.35 0.21 -7.25
C LEU A 41 31.60 0.71 -8.67
N ASN A 42 31.42 -0.17 -9.65
CA ASN A 42 31.28 0.23 -11.05
C ASN A 42 29.82 0.61 -11.32
N ILE A 43 29.54 1.91 -11.44
CA ILE A 43 28.17 2.43 -11.61
C ILE A 43 27.88 2.59 -13.12
N GLN A 44 26.99 1.75 -13.64
CA GLN A 44 26.50 1.76 -15.02
C GLN A 44 24.96 1.75 -15.01
N PRO A 45 24.33 2.91 -14.81
CA PRO A 45 22.88 3.01 -14.67
C PRO A 45 22.16 2.68 -15.98
N LEU A 46 20.86 2.38 -15.87
CA LEU A 46 20.01 2.11 -17.02
C LEU A 46 20.02 3.29 -18.01
N SER A 47 20.14 2.96 -19.29
CA SER A 47 20.16 3.89 -20.41
C SER A 47 19.00 3.63 -21.37
N ASP A 48 18.63 4.60 -22.20
CA ASP A 48 17.57 4.45 -23.20
C ASP A 48 17.86 3.39 -24.28
N LYS A 49 19.10 2.90 -24.35
CA LYS A 49 19.55 1.91 -25.34
C LYS A 49 19.37 0.47 -24.85
N ASP A 50 19.09 0.26 -23.58
CA ASP A 50 19.01 -1.07 -22.99
C ASP A 50 17.75 -1.81 -23.47
N ARG A 51 17.87 -3.13 -23.58
CA ARG A 51 16.84 -3.97 -24.20
C ARG A 51 15.63 -4.11 -23.29
N ILE A 52 14.45 -3.85 -23.85
CA ILE A 52 13.19 -4.11 -23.17
C ILE A 52 12.85 -5.60 -23.25
N GLN A 53 12.82 -6.25 -22.10
CA GLN A 53 12.34 -7.63 -21.90
C GLN A 53 10.81 -7.70 -21.91
N ASN A 54 10.28 -8.76 -22.50
CA ASN A 54 8.84 -8.99 -22.65
C ASN A 54 8.35 -10.04 -21.65
N ASN A 55 8.14 -9.63 -20.40
CA ASN A 55 7.73 -10.51 -19.31
C ASN A 55 6.24 -10.39 -18.99
N VAL A 56 5.59 -11.48 -18.55
CA VAL A 56 4.18 -11.48 -18.10
C VAL A 56 3.99 -10.58 -16.88
N ILE A 57 4.91 -10.69 -15.92
CA ILE A 57 5.01 -9.80 -14.77
C ILE A 57 6.31 -9.01 -14.93
N THR A 58 6.31 -7.70 -14.72
CA THR A 58 7.53 -6.88 -14.73
C THR A 58 7.62 -6.10 -13.43
N ILE A 59 8.71 -6.24 -12.69
CA ILE A 59 8.96 -5.54 -11.42
C ILE A 59 10.11 -4.57 -11.63
N CYS A 60 9.80 -3.28 -11.56
CA CYS A 60 10.78 -2.21 -11.64
C CYS A 60 10.92 -1.53 -10.29
N VAL A 61 12.10 -0.99 -9.97
CA VAL A 61 12.30 -0.10 -8.82
C VAL A 61 12.64 1.30 -9.32
N ARG A 62 12.07 2.31 -8.68
CA ARG A 62 12.40 3.71 -8.90
C ARG A 62 12.85 4.37 -7.59
N LYS A 63 14.09 4.86 -7.57
CA LYS A 63 14.60 5.77 -6.55
C LYS A 63 14.23 7.20 -6.94
N ARG A 64 13.61 7.95 -6.04
CA ARG A 64 13.45 9.41 -6.22
C ARG A 64 14.70 10.15 -5.71
N PRO A 65 14.94 11.40 -6.15
CA PRO A 65 15.95 12.26 -5.54
C PRO A 65 15.69 12.52 -4.05
N LEU A 66 16.74 12.88 -3.30
CA LEU A 66 16.59 13.40 -1.94
C LEU A 66 15.80 14.71 -1.95
N ASN A 67 14.88 14.83 -0.99
CA ASN A 67 14.19 16.07 -0.71
C ASN A 67 15.05 16.94 0.22
N ARG A 68 14.84 18.26 0.20
CA ARG A 68 15.58 19.24 1.05
C ARG A 68 15.51 18.96 2.57
N LYS A 69 14.56 18.15 3.02
CA LYS A 69 14.38 17.76 4.43
C LYS A 69 15.16 16.50 4.81
N GLU A 70 15.64 15.74 3.84
CA GLU A 70 16.36 14.49 4.05
C GLU A 70 17.87 14.76 4.05
N ALA A 71 18.59 14.10 4.96
CA ALA A 71 20.00 14.40 5.21
C ALA A 71 20.97 13.46 4.49
N VAL A 72 20.68 12.16 4.46
CA VAL A 72 21.61 11.11 3.99
C VAL A 72 20.91 10.19 3.01
N ASP A 73 21.56 9.98 1.85
CA ASP A 73 21.17 9.00 0.85
C ASP A 73 21.72 7.62 1.19
N VAL A 74 20.83 6.66 1.44
CA VAL A 74 21.19 5.27 1.78
C VAL A 74 20.90 4.29 0.65
N ILE A 75 20.56 4.75 -0.56
CA ILE A 75 20.25 3.88 -1.69
C ILE A 75 21.21 4.14 -2.85
N THR A 76 21.80 3.06 -3.39
CA THR A 76 22.64 3.12 -4.58
C THR A 76 22.08 2.19 -5.64
N ILE A 77 21.97 2.68 -6.89
CA ILE A 77 21.58 1.87 -8.05
C ILE A 77 22.82 1.74 -8.93
N PRO A 78 23.60 0.65 -8.77
CA PRO A 78 24.85 0.50 -9.50
C PRO A 78 24.65 0.05 -10.95
N SER A 79 23.53 -0.59 -11.27
CA SER A 79 23.26 -1.12 -12.61
C SER A 79 21.79 -1.06 -12.99
N GLU A 80 21.49 -1.40 -14.25
CA GLU A 80 20.13 -1.46 -14.81
C GLU A 80 19.12 -2.30 -14.03
N ASN A 81 19.56 -3.23 -13.17
CA ASN A 81 18.70 -4.18 -12.48
C ASN A 81 19.05 -4.40 -11.00
N GLN A 82 19.99 -3.65 -10.45
CA GLN A 82 20.44 -3.80 -9.06
C GLN A 82 20.08 -2.58 -8.22
N VAL A 83 19.69 -2.85 -6.97
CA VAL A 83 19.44 -1.84 -5.95
C VAL A 83 20.18 -2.26 -4.69
N ILE A 84 21.03 -1.39 -4.16
CA ILE A 84 21.74 -1.59 -2.90
C ILE A 84 21.15 -0.64 -1.86
N VAL A 85 20.76 -1.18 -0.71
CA VAL A 85 20.37 -0.40 0.47
C VAL A 85 21.48 -0.49 1.52
N HIS A 86 22.00 0.65 1.93
CA HIS A 86 23.01 0.79 2.97
C HIS A 86 22.32 0.96 4.34
N GLU A 87 22.00 -0.15 5.01
CA GLU A 87 21.33 -0.11 6.32
C GLU A 87 22.35 0.24 7.42
N PRO A 88 22.23 1.38 8.11
CA PRO A 88 23.10 1.69 9.24
C PRO A 88 22.74 0.81 10.44
N LYS A 89 23.71 0.05 10.93
CA LYS A 89 23.57 -0.78 12.14
C LYS A 89 24.66 -0.49 13.16
N THR A 90 24.38 -0.91 14.38
CA THR A 90 25.29 -0.79 15.52
C THR A 90 25.47 -2.18 16.12
N LYS A 91 26.73 -2.61 16.28
CA LYS A 91 27.08 -3.84 16.97
C LYS A 91 26.87 -3.72 18.49
N VAL A 92 26.97 -4.83 19.20
CA VAL A 92 26.83 -4.88 20.67
C VAL A 92 27.90 -4.02 21.38
N ASP A 93 29.09 -3.90 20.79
CA ASP A 93 30.20 -3.07 21.25
C ASP A 93 30.07 -1.57 20.89
N LEU A 94 28.90 -1.16 20.38
CA LEU A 94 28.61 0.19 19.88
C LEU A 94 29.34 0.58 18.58
N THR A 95 30.07 -0.35 17.94
CA THR A 95 30.69 -0.11 16.64
C THR A 95 29.62 0.03 15.55
N LYS A 96 29.61 1.16 14.85
CA LYS A 96 28.72 1.38 13.70
C LYS A 96 29.26 0.66 12.47
N TYR A 97 28.37 0.10 11.68
CA TYR A 97 28.71 -0.52 10.39
C TYR A 97 27.54 -0.41 9.42
N LEU A 98 27.84 -0.65 8.14
CA LEU A 98 26.84 -0.74 7.09
C LEU A 98 26.51 -2.20 6.78
N GLU A 99 25.24 -2.55 6.84
CA GLU A 99 24.73 -3.78 6.24
C GLU A 99 24.19 -3.46 4.84
N ASN A 100 24.87 -3.97 3.81
CA ASN A 100 24.53 -3.68 2.43
C ASN A 100 23.60 -4.76 1.88
N HIS A 101 22.34 -4.41 1.66
CA HIS A 101 21.35 -5.32 1.11
C HIS A 101 21.28 -5.15 -0.41
N LEU A 102 21.67 -6.18 -1.16
CA LEU A 102 21.56 -6.21 -2.61
C LEU A 102 20.23 -6.85 -3.05
N PHE A 103 19.47 -6.13 -3.84
CA PHE A 103 18.24 -6.61 -4.48
C PHE A 103 18.38 -6.58 -6.00
N LYS A 104 17.79 -7.57 -6.69
CA LYS A 104 17.80 -7.68 -8.16
C LYS A 104 16.39 -7.63 -8.73
N PHE A 105 16.09 -6.62 -9.55
CA PHE A 105 14.78 -6.40 -10.20
C PHE A 105 14.86 -6.65 -11.71
N ASP A 106 13.79 -6.38 -12.46
CA ASP A 106 13.88 -6.39 -13.92
C ASP A 106 14.51 -5.09 -14.42
N TYR A 107 14.11 -3.96 -13.83
CA TYR A 107 14.72 -2.64 -14.05
C TYR A 107 14.88 -1.87 -12.75
N ALA A 108 15.94 -1.08 -12.63
CA ALA A 108 16.22 -0.18 -11.52
C ALA A 108 16.52 1.23 -12.07
N PHE A 109 15.66 2.18 -11.72
CA PHE A 109 15.75 3.58 -12.12
C PHE A 109 16.34 4.41 -11.00
N ASP A 110 17.44 5.10 -11.28
CA ASP A 110 18.09 6.02 -10.35
C ASP A 110 17.35 7.36 -10.22
N GLU A 111 17.88 8.23 -9.36
CA GLU A 111 17.32 9.56 -9.11
C GLU A 111 17.31 10.49 -10.34
N THR A 112 18.08 10.18 -11.38
CA THR A 112 18.16 10.99 -12.61
C THR A 112 17.11 10.58 -13.64
N CYS A 113 16.55 9.38 -13.53
CA CYS A 113 15.55 8.85 -14.46
C CYS A 113 14.23 9.65 -14.44
N SER A 114 13.84 10.13 -15.62
CA SER A 114 12.59 10.86 -15.83
C SER A 114 11.36 9.95 -15.85
N ASN A 115 10.16 10.54 -15.82
CA ASN A 115 8.92 9.77 -15.95
C ASN A 115 8.82 9.08 -17.31
N GLU A 116 9.34 9.69 -18.36
CA GLU A 116 9.37 9.16 -19.74
C GLU A 116 10.22 7.89 -19.82
N MET A 117 11.41 7.89 -19.19
CA MET A 117 12.26 6.70 -19.12
C MET A 117 11.59 5.59 -18.31
N VAL A 118 10.99 5.92 -17.16
CA VAL A 118 10.23 4.95 -16.37
C VAL A 118 9.08 4.36 -17.19
N TYR A 119 8.31 5.19 -17.90
CA TYR A 119 7.20 4.76 -18.76
C TYR A 119 7.66 3.77 -19.85
N ARG A 120 8.75 4.09 -20.55
CA ARG A 120 9.33 3.28 -21.64
C ARG A 120 9.61 1.84 -21.22
N TYR A 121 10.16 1.64 -20.03
CA TYR A 121 10.53 0.31 -19.52
C TYR A 121 9.44 -0.38 -18.68
N SER A 122 8.34 0.32 -18.35
CA SER A 122 7.27 -0.21 -17.49
C SER A 122 5.94 -0.37 -18.22
N ALA A 123 5.20 0.71 -18.42
CA ALA A 123 3.83 0.69 -18.92
C ALA A 123 3.74 0.68 -20.45
N GLN A 124 4.70 1.27 -21.17
CA GLN A 124 4.68 1.34 -22.63
C GLN A 124 4.56 -0.04 -23.31
N PRO A 125 5.32 -1.08 -22.92
CA PRO A 125 5.22 -2.40 -23.56
C PRO A 125 3.84 -3.04 -23.39
N LEU A 126 3.11 -2.68 -22.32
CA LEU A 126 1.79 -3.21 -22.02
C LEU A 126 0.69 -2.61 -22.91
N VAL A 127 0.94 -1.47 -23.57
CA VAL A 127 0.00 -0.91 -24.56
C VAL A 127 -0.25 -1.93 -25.67
N ASN A 128 0.78 -2.62 -26.15
CA ASN A 128 0.59 -3.65 -27.17
C ASN A 128 -0.34 -4.78 -26.70
N THR A 129 -0.29 -5.15 -25.42
CA THR A 129 -1.11 -6.23 -24.84
C THR A 129 -2.61 -5.94 -24.97
N ILE A 130 -3.05 -4.70 -24.75
CA ILE A 130 -4.48 -4.37 -24.90
C ILE A 130 -4.95 -4.36 -26.36
N PHE A 131 -4.05 -4.05 -27.30
CA PHE A 131 -4.32 -4.13 -28.74
C PHE A 131 -4.24 -5.55 -29.29
N GLU A 132 -3.70 -6.49 -28.52
CA GLU A 132 -3.71 -7.93 -28.78
C GLU A 132 -4.92 -8.63 -28.12
N GLY A 133 -5.89 -7.86 -27.62
CA GLY A 133 -7.09 -8.38 -26.98
C GLY A 133 -6.87 -8.84 -25.53
N GLY A 134 -5.83 -8.32 -24.88
CA GLY A 134 -5.44 -8.69 -23.53
C GLY A 134 -5.80 -7.66 -22.45
N LEU A 135 -5.46 -8.02 -21.22
CA LEU A 135 -5.56 -7.17 -20.04
C LEU A 135 -4.16 -6.69 -19.65
N ALA A 136 -4.00 -5.40 -19.41
CA ALA A 136 -2.76 -4.81 -18.95
C ALA A 136 -3.01 -4.11 -17.61
N THR A 137 -2.09 -4.29 -16.67
CA THR A 137 -2.15 -3.59 -15.39
C THR A 137 -0.79 -3.04 -15.02
N CYS A 138 -0.72 -1.76 -14.67
CA CYS A 138 0.50 -1.15 -14.13
C CYS A 138 0.18 -0.42 -12.84
N PHE A 139 0.88 -0.75 -11.76
CA PHE A 139 0.65 -0.14 -10.46
C PHE A 139 1.92 0.38 -9.80
N ALA A 140 1.81 1.55 -9.17
CA ALA A 140 2.85 2.14 -8.35
C ALA A 140 2.66 1.74 -6.88
N TYR A 141 3.71 1.23 -6.25
CA TYR A 141 3.71 0.76 -4.86
C TYR A 141 4.88 1.30 -4.08
N GLY A 142 4.66 1.71 -2.83
CA GLY A 142 5.70 2.23 -1.95
C GLY A 142 5.16 3.18 -0.90
N GLN A 143 6.03 3.70 -0.05
CA GLN A 143 5.61 4.53 1.09
C GLN A 143 5.03 5.88 0.65
N THR A 144 4.30 6.55 1.52
CA THR A 144 3.93 7.94 1.32
C THR A 144 5.18 8.80 1.09
N GLY A 145 5.08 9.68 0.10
CA GLY A 145 6.19 10.54 -0.31
C GLY A 145 7.27 9.86 -1.17
N SER A 146 7.15 8.58 -1.54
CA SER A 146 8.16 7.91 -2.40
C SER A 146 8.05 8.27 -3.90
N GLY A 147 7.00 8.97 -4.33
CA GLY A 147 6.82 9.43 -5.72
C GLY A 147 5.80 8.67 -6.56
N LYS A 148 4.91 7.87 -5.94
CA LYS A 148 3.83 7.15 -6.65
C LYS A 148 2.96 8.07 -7.52
N THR A 149 2.30 9.05 -6.90
CA THR A 149 1.43 10.02 -7.60
C THR A 149 2.21 10.91 -8.57
N HIS A 150 3.48 11.25 -8.27
CA HIS A 150 4.34 11.98 -9.22
C HIS A 150 4.60 11.17 -10.50
N THR A 151 4.79 9.87 -10.36
CA THR A 151 5.03 8.97 -11.50
C THR A 151 3.76 8.73 -12.29
N MET A 152 2.66 8.43 -11.62
CA MET A 152 1.40 8.08 -12.27
C MET A 152 0.69 9.31 -12.83
N GLY A 153 0.51 10.34 -12.00
CA GLY A 153 -0.25 11.56 -12.29
C GLY A 153 0.57 12.72 -12.85
N GLY A 154 1.91 12.64 -12.85
CA GLY A 154 2.77 13.67 -13.45
C GLY A 154 3.44 14.62 -12.45
N THR A 155 4.26 15.53 -12.99
CA THR A 155 5.23 16.32 -12.23
C THR A 155 4.59 17.53 -11.55
N PHE A 156 5.00 17.80 -10.31
CA PHE A 156 4.55 18.98 -9.56
C PHE A 156 5.47 20.18 -9.82
N THR A 157 4.90 21.30 -10.26
CA THR A 157 5.54 22.62 -10.33
C THR A 157 4.86 23.54 -9.33
N GLY A 158 5.41 23.59 -8.11
CA GLY A 158 4.76 24.27 -6.98
C GLY A 158 3.44 23.58 -6.61
N LYS A 159 2.32 24.30 -6.72
CA LYS A 159 0.97 23.77 -6.47
C LYS A 159 0.31 23.16 -7.72
N ASN A 160 0.87 23.41 -8.90
CA ASN A 160 0.32 22.92 -10.16
C ASN A 160 0.94 21.56 -10.49
N GLN A 161 0.11 20.63 -10.96
CA GLN A 161 0.58 19.34 -11.44
C GLN A 161 0.47 19.30 -12.96
N ASP A 162 1.59 19.04 -13.63
CA ASP A 162 1.64 18.80 -15.07
C ASP A 162 1.32 17.33 -15.34
N PHE A 163 0.04 17.08 -15.65
CA PHE A 163 -0.46 15.74 -15.94
C PHE A 163 0.12 15.15 -17.24
N ARG A 164 0.65 15.97 -18.15
CA ARG A 164 1.19 15.51 -19.44
C ARG A 164 2.41 14.63 -19.28
N LYS A 165 3.15 14.81 -18.19
CA LYS A 165 4.35 14.04 -17.83
C LYS A 165 4.04 12.83 -16.95
N GLY A 166 2.77 12.50 -16.72
CA GLY A 166 2.36 11.32 -15.96
C GLY A 166 2.24 10.07 -16.84
N ILE A 167 2.42 8.89 -16.26
CA ILE A 167 2.17 7.61 -16.94
C ILE A 167 0.74 7.52 -17.48
N TYR A 168 -0.25 8.10 -16.81
CA TYR A 168 -1.63 8.14 -17.32
C TYR A 168 -1.71 8.80 -18.70
N ALA A 169 -1.12 9.98 -18.86
CA ALA A 169 -1.16 10.74 -20.10
C ALA A 169 -0.29 10.12 -21.20
N MET A 170 0.94 9.69 -20.86
CA MET A 170 1.83 9.02 -21.82
C MET A 170 1.20 7.73 -22.37
N THR A 171 0.52 6.97 -21.53
CA THR A 171 -0.22 5.78 -21.97
C THR A 171 -1.34 6.15 -22.94
N ALA A 172 -2.11 7.21 -22.64
CA ALA A 172 -3.16 7.66 -23.55
C ALA A 172 -2.62 8.10 -24.91
N VAL A 173 -1.48 8.81 -24.96
CA VAL A 173 -0.81 9.20 -26.21
C VAL A 173 -0.50 7.96 -27.07
N ASP A 174 0.15 6.96 -26.49
CA ASP A 174 0.53 5.76 -27.24
C ASP A 174 -0.69 4.91 -27.64
N VAL A 175 -1.75 4.89 -26.82
CA VAL A 175 -3.01 4.22 -27.18
C VAL A 175 -3.65 4.87 -28.41
N PHE A 176 -3.82 6.20 -28.44
CA PHE A 176 -4.39 6.88 -29.61
C PHE A 176 -3.51 6.74 -30.85
N LYS A 177 -2.19 6.80 -30.69
CA LYS A 177 -1.23 6.59 -31.77
C LYS A 177 -1.33 5.17 -32.33
N LEU A 178 -1.44 4.16 -31.48
CA LEU A 178 -1.51 2.77 -31.93
C LEU A 178 -2.87 2.42 -32.53
N ALA A 179 -3.96 2.98 -32.02
CA ALA A 179 -5.31 2.83 -32.60
C ALA A 179 -5.41 3.36 -34.04
N THR A 180 -4.69 4.43 -34.36
CA THR A 180 -4.67 5.04 -35.70
C THR A 180 -3.60 4.44 -36.62
N SER A 181 -2.75 3.54 -36.11
CA SER A 181 -1.71 2.88 -36.90
C SER A 181 -2.28 1.97 -37.98
N SER A 182 -1.54 1.77 -39.07
CA SER A 182 -1.93 0.88 -40.19
C SER A 182 -2.25 -0.55 -39.73
N LYS A 183 -1.60 -1.02 -38.65
CA LYS A 183 -1.82 -2.35 -38.08
C LYS A 183 -3.23 -2.52 -37.50
N TYR A 184 -3.78 -1.49 -36.86
CA TYR A 184 -5.02 -1.60 -36.07
C TYR A 184 -6.19 -0.75 -36.57
N ARG A 185 -5.97 0.16 -37.52
CA ARG A 185 -6.99 1.05 -38.08
C ARG A 185 -8.24 0.32 -38.58
N HIS A 186 -8.10 -0.90 -39.08
CA HIS A 186 -9.21 -1.72 -39.59
C HIS A 186 -10.16 -2.24 -38.51
N LEU A 187 -9.75 -2.23 -37.24
CA LEU A 187 -10.59 -2.66 -36.11
C LEU A 187 -11.53 -1.56 -35.62
N ASP A 188 -11.27 -0.31 -36.00
CA ASP A 188 -12.13 0.85 -35.73
C ASP A 188 -12.51 0.95 -34.24
N PHE A 189 -11.48 1.19 -33.42
CA PHE A 189 -11.60 1.20 -31.97
C PHE A 189 -12.28 2.47 -31.45
N VAL A 190 -13.23 2.27 -30.53
CA VAL A 190 -13.75 3.30 -29.64
C VAL A 190 -13.03 3.19 -28.30
N ILE A 191 -12.43 4.30 -27.88
CA ILE A 191 -11.67 4.38 -26.64
C ILE A 191 -12.56 5.03 -25.58
N SER A 192 -12.70 4.36 -24.44
CA SER A 192 -13.34 4.95 -23.25
C SER A 192 -12.39 4.92 -22.06
N SER A 193 -12.67 5.77 -21.06
CA SER A 193 -11.91 5.80 -19.82
C SER A 193 -12.81 5.94 -18.61
N SER A 194 -12.38 5.35 -17.50
CA SER A 194 -13.02 5.47 -16.19
C SER A 194 -11.98 5.84 -15.13
N PHE A 195 -12.42 6.48 -14.05
CA PHE A 195 -11.55 6.83 -12.94
C PHE A 195 -12.31 6.72 -11.62
N PHE A 196 -11.81 5.89 -10.71
CA PHE A 196 -12.41 5.70 -9.40
C PHE A 196 -11.33 5.56 -8.33
N GLU A 197 -11.74 5.73 -7.07
CA GLU A 197 -10.90 5.46 -5.91
C GLU A 197 -11.49 4.36 -5.02
N ILE A 198 -10.60 3.61 -4.37
CA ILE A 198 -10.94 2.69 -3.30
C ILE A 198 -10.44 3.33 -2.00
N TYR A 199 -11.38 3.69 -1.14
CA TYR A 199 -11.10 4.39 0.12
C TYR A 199 -11.92 3.76 1.25
N SER A 200 -11.24 3.42 2.35
CA SER A 200 -11.85 2.81 3.54
C SER A 200 -12.73 1.58 3.24
N GLY A 201 -12.31 0.74 2.29
CA GLY A 201 -13.03 -0.48 1.89
C GLY A 201 -14.21 -0.27 0.92
N GLU A 202 -14.47 0.97 0.55
CA GLU A 202 -15.55 1.37 -0.37
C GLU A 202 -14.98 1.90 -1.69
N VAL A 203 -15.80 1.90 -2.75
CA VAL A 203 -15.42 2.35 -4.09
C VAL A 203 -16.21 3.61 -4.44
N PHE A 204 -15.53 4.63 -4.97
CA PHE A 204 -16.13 5.92 -5.32
C PHE A 204 -15.72 6.35 -6.72
N ASP A 205 -16.69 6.74 -7.55
CA ASP A 205 -16.46 7.24 -8.90
C ASP A 205 -15.90 8.68 -8.88
N LEU A 206 -14.66 8.86 -9.34
CA LEU A 206 -14.01 10.17 -9.37
C LEU A 206 -14.49 11.04 -10.55
N LEU A 207 -15.14 10.45 -11.56
CA LEU A 207 -15.71 11.18 -12.70
C LEU A 207 -17.18 11.55 -12.46
N ASN A 208 -17.83 10.91 -11.49
CA ASN A 208 -19.23 11.12 -11.12
C ASN A 208 -19.42 11.53 -9.65
N ASN A 209 -18.79 12.63 -9.23
CA ASN A 209 -18.99 13.29 -7.92
C ASN A 209 -18.84 12.36 -6.69
N LYS A 210 -17.88 11.42 -6.73
CA LYS A 210 -17.67 10.40 -5.70
C LYS A 210 -18.92 9.57 -5.41
N GLN A 211 -19.71 9.25 -6.43
CA GLN A 211 -20.81 8.29 -6.28
C GLN A 211 -20.26 6.95 -5.79
N ARG A 212 -20.85 6.42 -4.71
CA ARG A 212 -20.48 5.11 -4.16
C ARG A 212 -20.89 4.00 -5.12
N LEU A 213 -19.95 3.11 -5.42
CA LEU A 213 -20.11 1.99 -6.36
C LEU A 213 -20.11 0.65 -5.65
N ARG A 214 -20.69 -0.36 -6.29
CA ARG A 214 -20.69 -1.75 -5.79
C ARG A 214 -19.81 -2.62 -6.68
N ILE A 215 -19.01 -3.48 -6.08
CA ILE A 215 -18.26 -4.52 -6.79
C ILE A 215 -19.04 -5.82 -6.69
N LEU A 216 -19.43 -6.36 -7.84
CA LEU A 216 -20.10 -7.66 -7.98
C LEU A 216 -19.24 -8.61 -8.82
N GLU A 217 -19.50 -9.90 -8.69
CA GLU A 217 -18.88 -10.97 -9.48
C GLU A 217 -20.02 -11.66 -10.25
N ASP A 218 -19.86 -11.84 -11.56
CA ASP A 218 -20.87 -12.47 -12.39
C ASP A 218 -20.77 -14.01 -12.40
N GLY A 219 -21.64 -14.67 -13.17
CA GLY A 219 -21.64 -16.14 -13.30
C GLY A 219 -20.39 -16.71 -13.96
N HIS A 220 -19.58 -15.88 -14.62
CA HIS A 220 -18.30 -16.24 -15.23
C HIS A 220 -17.10 -15.91 -14.33
N GLN A 221 -17.35 -15.50 -13.08
CA GLN A 221 -16.34 -15.04 -12.12
C GLN A 221 -15.60 -13.75 -12.55
N GLU A 222 -16.18 -12.97 -13.46
CA GLU A 222 -15.63 -11.65 -13.83
C GLU A 222 -16.10 -10.60 -12.82
N VAL A 223 -15.16 -9.77 -12.37
CA VAL A 223 -15.45 -8.74 -11.37
C VAL A 223 -15.87 -7.46 -12.07
N GLN A 224 -17.09 -7.01 -11.78
CA GLN A 224 -17.67 -5.80 -12.37
C GLN A 224 -17.90 -4.73 -11.30
N VAL A 225 -17.55 -3.49 -11.64
CA VAL A 225 -17.83 -2.31 -10.81
C VAL A 225 -19.13 -1.68 -11.32
N VAL A 226 -20.23 -2.01 -10.66
CA VAL A 226 -21.58 -1.62 -11.10
C VAL A 226 -21.79 -0.12 -10.89
N GLY A 227 -22.22 0.55 -11.97
CA GLY A 227 -22.49 1.99 -11.98
C GLY A 227 -21.27 2.86 -12.23
N LEU A 228 -20.11 2.27 -12.56
CA LEU A 228 -18.91 3.03 -12.90
C LEU A 228 -19.13 3.81 -14.20
N ALA A 229 -18.93 5.12 -14.17
CA ALA A 229 -19.05 5.97 -15.33
C ALA A 229 -17.88 5.75 -16.29
N GLU A 230 -18.18 5.25 -17.48
CA GLU A 230 -17.26 5.23 -18.60
C GLU A 230 -17.51 6.44 -19.52
N LYS A 231 -16.45 7.18 -19.82
CA LYS A 231 -16.51 8.34 -20.74
C LYS A 231 -15.75 8.01 -22.01
N ILE A 232 -16.43 8.12 -23.16
CA ILE A 232 -15.79 8.04 -24.47
C ILE A 232 -14.85 9.23 -24.64
N VAL A 233 -13.64 8.96 -25.13
CA VAL A 233 -12.59 9.96 -25.34
C VAL A 233 -12.11 9.90 -26.78
N CYS A 234 -12.01 11.06 -27.44
CA CYS A 234 -11.62 11.15 -28.85
C CYS A 234 -10.19 11.69 -29.03
N SER A 235 -9.58 12.17 -27.95
CA SER A 235 -8.24 12.76 -27.97
C SER A 235 -7.52 12.57 -26.65
N THR A 236 -6.19 12.72 -26.68
CA THR A 236 -5.37 12.74 -25.47
C THR A 236 -5.75 13.89 -24.54
N ASP A 237 -6.16 15.04 -25.08
CA ASP A 237 -6.59 16.19 -24.28
C ASP A 237 -7.88 15.90 -23.50
N ASP A 238 -8.79 15.08 -24.04
CA ASP A 238 -9.99 14.65 -23.30
C ASP A 238 -9.62 13.75 -22.12
N VAL A 239 -8.67 12.84 -22.31
CA VAL A 239 -8.14 12.01 -21.22
C VAL A 239 -7.48 12.88 -20.15
N LEU A 240 -6.69 13.89 -20.54
CA LEU A 240 -6.08 14.83 -19.60
C LEU A 240 -7.12 15.58 -18.77
N LYS A 241 -8.23 16.03 -19.37
CA LYS A 241 -9.35 16.65 -18.64
C LYS A 241 -9.98 15.69 -17.63
N LEU A 242 -10.16 14.42 -17.99
CA LEU A 242 -10.69 13.40 -17.07
C LEU A 242 -9.74 13.16 -15.89
N ILE A 243 -8.44 13.05 -16.14
CA ILE A 243 -7.41 12.89 -15.10
C ILE A 243 -7.43 14.09 -14.16
N GLN A 244 -7.44 15.31 -14.70
CA GLN A 244 -7.49 16.53 -13.89
C GLN A 244 -8.77 16.60 -13.04
N LYS A 245 -9.93 16.28 -13.63
CA LYS A 245 -11.21 16.22 -12.90
C LYS A 245 -11.15 15.19 -11.77
N GLY A 246 -10.68 13.97 -12.06
CA GLY A 246 -10.60 12.90 -11.07
C GLY A 246 -9.60 13.22 -9.95
N HIS A 247 -8.47 13.86 -10.27
CA HIS A 247 -7.51 14.30 -9.26
C HIS A 247 -8.08 15.40 -8.36
N GLN A 248 -8.80 16.38 -8.91
CA GLN A 248 -9.47 17.41 -8.11
C GLN A 248 -10.51 16.80 -7.16
N GLN A 249 -11.29 15.82 -7.64
CA GLN A 249 -12.22 15.08 -6.80
C GLN A 249 -11.51 14.28 -5.73
N ARG A 250 -10.41 13.59 -6.07
CA ARG A 250 -9.60 12.87 -5.08
C ARG A 250 -9.09 13.82 -4.00
N SER A 251 -8.57 14.99 -4.35
CA SER A 251 -7.97 15.94 -3.39
C SER A 251 -8.97 16.71 -2.51
N SER A 252 -10.28 16.68 -2.77
CA SER A 252 -11.29 17.47 -2.03
C SER A 252 -11.68 16.92 -0.65
N GLY A 253 -11.02 15.86 -0.15
CA GLY A 253 -11.22 15.34 1.20
C GLY A 253 -10.80 16.35 2.30
N ARG A 254 -11.51 16.35 3.44
CA ARG A 254 -11.38 17.27 4.60
C ARG A 254 -10.00 17.37 5.30
N THR A 255 -8.93 16.82 4.73
CA THR A 255 -7.57 16.89 5.31
C THR A 255 -6.59 17.44 4.29
N SER A 256 -5.52 18.07 4.79
CA SER A 256 -4.46 18.74 4.03
C SER A 256 -4.17 18.16 2.64
N VAL A 257 -3.91 19.00 1.63
CA VAL A 257 -3.69 18.66 0.21
C VAL A 257 -2.76 17.46 -0.08
N ASN A 258 -1.89 17.07 0.86
CA ASN A 258 -0.98 15.91 0.76
C ASN A 258 -1.44 14.63 1.49
N SER A 259 -2.60 14.60 2.15
CA SER A 259 -3.02 13.48 3.02
C SER A 259 -4.07 12.55 2.41
N HIS A 260 -4.72 12.89 1.29
CA HIS A 260 -5.74 12.00 0.71
C HIS A 260 -5.17 11.00 -0.31
N SER A 261 -4.20 11.38 -1.14
CA SER A 261 -3.58 10.47 -2.12
C SER A 261 -2.75 9.36 -1.47
N SER A 262 -2.28 9.55 -0.24
CA SER A 262 -1.64 8.50 0.57
C SER A 262 -2.63 7.50 1.16
N ARG A 263 -3.93 7.81 1.16
CA ARG A 263 -4.95 7.06 1.91
C ARG A 263 -6.03 6.39 1.06
N SER A 264 -6.12 6.71 -0.23
CA SER A 264 -6.98 6.02 -1.19
C SER A 264 -6.16 5.41 -2.33
N HIS A 265 -6.61 4.26 -2.85
CA HIS A 265 -6.06 3.69 -4.08
C HIS A 265 -6.81 4.30 -5.27
N ALA A 266 -6.09 4.91 -6.20
CA ALA A 266 -6.68 5.47 -7.42
C ALA A 266 -6.49 4.50 -8.59
N VAL A 267 -7.58 4.21 -9.31
CA VAL A 267 -7.60 3.28 -10.45
C VAL A 267 -8.14 4.03 -11.67
N PHE A 268 -7.24 4.31 -12.61
CA PHE A 268 -7.60 4.88 -13.91
C PHE A 268 -7.58 3.76 -14.94
N GLN A 269 -8.68 3.59 -15.68
CA GLN A 269 -8.79 2.52 -16.69
C GLN A 269 -9.02 3.10 -18.07
N ILE A 270 -8.36 2.52 -19.06
CA ILE A 270 -8.59 2.75 -20.48
C ILE A 270 -9.15 1.46 -21.07
N TYR A 271 -10.25 1.56 -21.81
CA TYR A 271 -10.88 0.43 -22.48
C TYR A 271 -10.84 0.63 -23.99
N LEU A 272 -10.58 -0.46 -24.70
CA LEU A 272 -10.75 -0.56 -26.13
C LEU A 272 -11.99 -1.37 -26.41
N ARG A 273 -12.91 -0.83 -27.21
CA ARG A 273 -14.06 -1.52 -27.78
C ARG A 273 -14.04 -1.32 -29.28
N THR A 274 -14.64 -2.24 -30.03
CA THR A 274 -14.74 -2.09 -31.49
C THR A 274 -16.10 -1.51 -31.84
N ASN A 275 -16.19 -0.68 -32.87
CA ASN A 275 -17.49 -0.15 -33.33
C ASN A 275 -18.48 -1.27 -33.69
N LYS A 276 -18.00 -2.46 -34.06
CA LYS A 276 -18.81 -3.64 -34.37
C LYS A 276 -19.45 -4.29 -33.13
N ASN A 277 -18.82 -4.16 -31.97
CA ASN A 277 -19.30 -4.72 -30.71
C ASN A 277 -18.87 -3.82 -29.54
N MET A 278 -19.78 -2.91 -29.17
CA MET A 278 -19.59 -1.95 -28.09
C MET A 278 -19.88 -2.54 -26.70
N GLU A 279 -20.53 -3.70 -26.61
CA GLU A 279 -20.81 -4.35 -25.32
C GLU A 279 -19.57 -5.09 -24.82
N LYS A 280 -18.80 -5.70 -25.72
CA LYS A 280 -17.61 -6.47 -25.38
C LYS A 280 -16.35 -5.60 -25.33
N VAL A 281 -15.69 -5.60 -24.17
CA VAL A 281 -14.35 -5.02 -24.02
C VAL A 281 -13.35 -5.86 -24.83
N TYR A 282 -12.67 -5.23 -25.78
CA TYR A 282 -11.60 -5.85 -26.55
C TYR A 282 -10.30 -5.93 -25.73
N GLY A 283 -9.92 -4.83 -25.08
CA GLY A 283 -8.73 -4.76 -24.23
C GLY A 283 -8.91 -3.71 -23.13
N LYS A 284 -8.24 -3.91 -21.99
CA LYS A 284 -8.36 -3.04 -20.81
C LYS A 284 -6.99 -2.78 -20.19
N PHE A 285 -6.64 -1.51 -20.04
CA PHE A 285 -5.43 -1.09 -19.32
C PHE A 285 -5.83 -0.44 -18.00
N SER A 286 -5.48 -1.07 -16.87
CA SER A 286 -5.64 -0.50 -15.53
C SER A 286 -4.33 0.12 -15.03
N LEU A 287 -4.35 1.42 -14.74
CA LEU A 287 -3.23 2.19 -14.23
C LEU A 287 -3.54 2.63 -12.79
N ILE A 288 -2.74 2.17 -11.83
CA ILE A 288 -3.12 2.23 -10.41
C ILE A 288 -2.06 2.97 -9.59
N ASP A 289 -2.51 3.95 -8.82
CA ASP A 289 -1.73 4.66 -7.81
C ASP A 289 -2.18 4.18 -6.43
N LEU A 290 -1.43 3.24 -5.85
CA LEU A 290 -1.77 2.65 -4.55
C LEU A 290 -1.54 3.65 -3.40
N ALA A 291 -2.25 3.45 -2.30
CA ALA A 291 -2.00 4.13 -1.03
C ALA A 291 -0.58 3.81 -0.47
N GLY A 292 -0.15 4.59 0.52
CA GLY A 292 1.11 4.35 1.25
C GLY A 292 1.14 2.99 1.95
N ASN A 293 2.32 2.35 2.01
CA ASN A 293 2.53 1.06 2.67
C ASN A 293 3.27 1.16 4.02
N GLU A 294 3.46 2.37 4.54
CA GLU A 294 4.05 2.62 5.86
C GLU A 294 3.19 2.09 7.01
N ARG A 295 3.83 1.86 8.17
CA ARG A 295 3.17 1.27 9.35
C ARG A 295 2.37 2.31 10.11
N GLY A 296 1.23 1.90 10.68
CA GLY A 296 0.44 2.77 11.57
C GLY A 296 1.17 3.24 12.83
N ALA A 297 2.29 2.62 13.21
CA ALA A 297 3.15 3.09 14.29
C ALA A 297 3.79 4.46 13.99
N ASP A 298 3.98 4.78 12.70
CA ASP A 298 4.50 6.07 12.24
C ASP A 298 3.46 7.20 12.35
N THR A 299 2.19 6.85 12.62
CA THR A 299 1.03 7.76 12.69
C THR A 299 0.48 7.98 14.11
N SER A 300 1.35 7.89 15.12
CA SER A 300 1.04 7.82 16.56
C SER A 300 0.26 9.02 17.17
N SER A 301 -0.14 10.01 16.36
CA SER A 301 -0.88 11.21 16.81
C SER A 301 -2.15 11.52 15.97
N GLU A 302 -2.77 10.51 15.35
CA GLU A 302 -3.91 10.76 14.46
C GLU A 302 -5.26 10.30 15.05
N ASP A 303 -6.34 10.99 14.64
CA ASP A 303 -7.74 10.75 15.00
C ASP A 303 -8.20 9.31 14.68
N ARG A 304 -9.29 8.86 15.34
CA ARG A 304 -9.90 7.54 15.16
C ARG A 304 -10.17 7.21 13.69
N GLN A 305 -10.66 8.19 12.93
CA GLN A 305 -10.96 8.02 11.51
C GLN A 305 -9.70 7.66 10.70
N THR A 306 -8.60 8.36 10.94
CA THR A 306 -7.34 8.07 10.27
C THR A 306 -6.78 6.69 10.63
N ARG A 307 -6.94 6.24 11.88
CA ARG A 307 -6.53 4.88 12.27
C ARG A 307 -7.31 3.80 11.53
N ILE A 308 -8.61 4.02 11.28
CA ILE A 308 -9.45 3.10 10.50
C ILE A 308 -8.99 3.07 9.04
N GLU A 309 -8.71 4.25 8.45
CA GLU A 309 -8.17 4.34 7.09
C GLU A 309 -6.85 3.58 6.95
N SER A 310 -5.90 3.82 7.86
CA SER A 310 -4.62 3.11 7.90
C SER A 310 -4.78 1.59 8.06
N ALA A 311 -5.76 1.13 8.83
CA ALA A 311 -6.06 -0.29 8.97
C ALA A 311 -6.58 -0.90 7.66
N GLU A 312 -7.51 -0.23 6.96
CA GLU A 312 -8.04 -0.72 5.68
C GLU A 312 -7.00 -0.66 4.55
N ILE A 313 -6.12 0.34 4.52
CA ILE A 313 -4.99 0.39 3.60
C ILE A 313 -4.10 -0.84 3.81
N ASN A 314 -3.67 -1.08 5.05
CA ASN A 314 -2.81 -2.22 5.38
C ASN A 314 -3.49 -3.57 5.06
N LYS A 315 -4.79 -3.70 5.33
CA LYS A 315 -5.56 -4.89 4.96
C LYS A 315 -5.58 -5.12 3.45
N SER A 316 -5.80 -4.08 2.65
CA SER A 316 -5.82 -4.20 1.19
C SER A 316 -4.44 -4.55 0.60
N LEU A 317 -3.36 -3.97 1.13
CA LEU A 317 -1.99 -4.27 0.70
C LEU A 317 -1.53 -5.67 1.17
N LEU A 318 -1.94 -6.10 2.36
CA LEU A 318 -1.72 -7.46 2.84
C LEU A 318 -2.48 -8.47 1.99
N ALA A 319 -3.75 -8.20 1.65
CA ALA A 319 -4.53 -9.04 0.75
C ALA A 319 -3.84 -9.17 -0.61
N LEU A 320 -3.31 -8.06 -1.17
CA LEU A 320 -2.54 -8.09 -2.41
C LEU A 320 -1.26 -8.93 -2.25
N LYS A 321 -0.54 -8.80 -1.12
CA LYS A 321 0.62 -9.65 -0.79
C LYS A 321 0.27 -11.13 -0.83
N GLU A 322 -0.84 -11.50 -0.19
CA GLU A 322 -1.28 -12.89 -0.08
C GLU A 322 -1.78 -13.43 -1.41
N CYS A 323 -2.47 -12.62 -2.23
CA CYS A 323 -2.85 -13.00 -3.59
C CYS A 323 -1.62 -13.30 -4.46
N ILE A 324 -0.63 -12.41 -4.42
CA ILE A 324 0.66 -12.59 -5.09
C ILE A 324 1.36 -13.86 -4.58
N ARG A 325 1.46 -14.05 -3.26
CA ARG A 325 2.07 -15.25 -2.66
C ARG A 325 1.37 -16.54 -3.07
N ALA A 326 0.03 -16.52 -3.17
CA ALA A 326 -0.77 -17.67 -3.56
C ALA A 326 -0.66 -17.98 -5.06
N LEU A 327 -0.51 -16.97 -5.93
CA LEU A 327 -0.25 -17.15 -7.37
C LEU A 327 1.04 -17.93 -7.64
N GLY A 328 2.05 -17.82 -6.76
CA GLY A 328 3.30 -18.57 -6.86
C GLY A 328 3.19 -20.04 -6.48
N ARG A 329 2.05 -20.46 -5.90
CA ARG A 329 1.79 -21.83 -5.46
C ARG A 329 0.65 -22.41 -6.28
N LYS A 330 0.97 -23.24 -7.27
CA LYS A 330 -0.03 -23.93 -8.10
C LYS A 330 -1.00 -24.72 -7.21
N GLY A 331 -2.31 -24.53 -7.40
CA GLY A 331 -3.37 -25.29 -6.72
C GLY A 331 -3.88 -24.72 -5.39
N ALA A 332 -3.38 -23.58 -4.91
CA ALA A 332 -3.92 -22.92 -3.72
C ALA A 332 -5.14 -22.03 -4.03
N HIS A 333 -6.15 -22.00 -3.15
CA HIS A 333 -7.25 -21.05 -3.25
C HIS A 333 -6.72 -19.60 -3.20
N LEU A 334 -7.03 -18.81 -4.24
CA LEU A 334 -6.55 -17.43 -4.36
C LEU A 334 -7.49 -16.48 -3.59
N PRO A 335 -7.02 -15.76 -2.56
CA PRO A 335 -7.86 -14.99 -1.64
C PRO A 335 -8.27 -13.60 -2.19
N PHE A 336 -8.71 -13.51 -3.45
CA PHE A 336 -9.05 -12.22 -4.07
C PHE A 336 -10.24 -11.50 -3.42
N ARG A 337 -11.08 -12.21 -2.66
CA ARG A 337 -12.25 -11.65 -1.97
C ARG A 337 -11.93 -10.89 -0.67
N VAL A 338 -10.69 -10.92 -0.20
CA VAL A 338 -10.30 -10.31 1.10
C VAL A 338 -10.36 -8.77 1.08
N SER A 339 -10.13 -8.15 -0.07
CA SER A 339 -10.22 -6.69 -0.22
C SER A 339 -10.84 -6.28 -1.56
N LYS A 340 -11.45 -5.09 -1.62
CA LYS A 340 -11.98 -4.54 -2.87
C LYS A 340 -10.90 -4.33 -3.93
N LEU A 341 -9.69 -3.94 -3.50
CA LEU A 341 -8.54 -3.79 -4.40
C LEU A 341 -8.18 -5.12 -5.08
N THR A 342 -8.09 -6.21 -4.32
CA THR A 342 -7.79 -7.54 -4.87
C THR A 342 -8.92 -8.08 -5.72
N GLN A 343 -10.18 -7.76 -5.40
CA GLN A 343 -11.32 -8.10 -6.27
C GLN A 343 -11.18 -7.42 -7.64
N VAL A 344 -10.94 -6.11 -7.68
CA VAL A 344 -10.73 -5.35 -8.93
C VAL A 344 -9.53 -5.85 -9.72
N LEU A 345 -8.47 -6.27 -9.03
CA LEU A 345 -7.23 -6.75 -9.65
C LEU A 345 -7.26 -8.21 -10.09
N ARG A 346 -8.31 -8.98 -9.77
CA ARG A 346 -8.39 -10.42 -10.00
C ARG A 346 -8.05 -10.80 -11.44
N ASP A 347 -8.75 -10.20 -12.40
CA ASP A 347 -8.60 -10.52 -13.82
C ASP A 347 -7.21 -10.17 -14.34
N SER A 348 -6.56 -9.18 -13.73
CA SER A 348 -5.20 -8.76 -14.09
C SER A 348 -4.14 -9.81 -13.73
N PHE A 349 -4.41 -10.67 -12.76
CA PHE A 349 -3.45 -11.68 -12.31
C PHE A 349 -3.74 -13.10 -12.79
N ILE A 350 -5.01 -13.45 -13.01
CA ILE A 350 -5.42 -14.81 -13.42
C ILE A 350 -5.71 -14.89 -14.92
N GLY A 351 -5.97 -13.77 -15.59
CA GLY A 351 -6.36 -13.76 -17.00
C GLY A 351 -5.32 -14.42 -17.92
N PRO A 352 -5.73 -15.30 -18.86
CA PRO A 352 -4.80 -16.05 -19.71
C PRO A 352 -4.00 -15.14 -20.66
N ASN A 353 -4.54 -13.98 -21.02
CA ASN A 353 -3.88 -12.94 -21.80
C ASN A 353 -3.72 -11.66 -20.97
N SER A 354 -3.18 -11.78 -19.76
CA SER A 354 -2.94 -10.66 -18.87
C SER A 354 -1.45 -10.40 -18.66
N ARG A 355 -1.05 -9.13 -18.64
CA ARG A 355 0.30 -8.70 -18.28
C ARG A 355 0.27 -7.61 -17.23
N THR A 356 1.22 -7.66 -16.32
CA THR A 356 1.27 -6.79 -15.16
C THR A 356 2.66 -6.17 -14.98
N CYS A 357 2.72 -4.87 -14.71
CA CYS A 357 3.91 -4.19 -14.24
C CYS A 357 3.70 -3.61 -12.84
N MET A 358 4.68 -3.80 -11.97
CA MET A 358 4.74 -3.18 -10.64
C MET A 358 5.94 -2.25 -10.60
N ILE A 359 5.69 -0.97 -10.32
CA ILE A 359 6.73 0.04 -10.11
C ILE A 359 6.87 0.28 -8.61
N VAL A 360 7.95 -0.25 -8.05
CA VAL A 360 8.32 -0.13 -6.64
C VAL A 360 9.05 1.20 -6.42
N MET A 361 8.41 2.11 -5.68
CA MET A 361 8.90 3.46 -5.43
C MET A 361 9.59 3.52 -4.06
N VAL A 362 10.86 3.93 -4.02
CA VAL A 362 11.66 4.00 -2.79
C VAL A 362 12.12 5.41 -2.46
N SER A 363 12.17 5.72 -1.16
CA SER A 363 12.67 6.99 -0.63
C SER A 363 14.13 6.82 -0.21
N PRO A 364 15.07 7.65 -0.71
CA PRO A 364 16.50 7.47 -0.46
C PRO A 364 16.96 7.86 0.96
N GLY A 365 16.13 8.58 1.71
CA GLY A 365 16.53 9.10 3.03
C GLY A 365 16.72 8.00 4.09
N VAL A 366 17.74 8.16 4.94
CA VAL A 366 18.01 7.25 6.08
C VAL A 366 16.80 7.02 7.00
N GLY A 367 15.97 8.05 7.24
CA GLY A 367 14.75 7.92 8.05
C GLY A 367 13.67 7.04 7.41
N SER A 368 13.78 6.74 6.11
CA SER A 368 12.89 5.86 5.36
C SER A 368 13.52 4.48 5.10
N CYS A 369 14.66 4.16 5.71
CA CYS A 369 15.41 2.94 5.42
C CYS A 369 14.59 1.66 5.71
N GLU A 370 13.92 1.58 6.86
CA GLU A 370 13.09 0.41 7.21
C GLU A 370 11.92 0.23 6.21
N ASN A 371 11.21 1.32 5.90
CA ASN A 371 10.10 1.31 4.96
C ASN A 371 10.56 0.94 3.54
N THR A 372 11.74 1.41 3.13
CA THR A 372 12.39 1.04 1.86
C THR A 372 12.71 -0.45 1.82
N LEU A 373 13.35 -1.01 2.86
CA LEU A 373 13.66 -2.44 2.94
C LEU A 373 12.39 -3.29 2.87
N ASN A 374 11.32 -2.90 3.58
CA ASN A 374 10.04 -3.59 3.53
C ASN A 374 9.43 -3.56 2.11
N THR A 375 9.51 -2.41 1.44
CA THR A 375 9.00 -2.22 0.08
C THR A 375 9.78 -3.05 -0.95
N LEU A 376 11.12 -3.06 -0.86
CA LEU A 376 11.97 -3.85 -1.77
C LEU A 376 11.82 -5.35 -1.55
N ARG A 377 11.75 -5.81 -0.30
CA ARG A 377 11.47 -7.22 0.02
C ARG A 377 10.13 -7.67 -0.54
N TYR A 378 9.11 -6.81 -0.49
CA TYR A 378 7.83 -7.08 -1.12
C TYR A 378 7.99 -7.26 -2.64
N GLY A 379 8.61 -6.29 -3.33
CA GLY A 379 8.83 -6.36 -4.77
C GLY A 379 9.61 -7.62 -5.19
N ASN A 380 10.66 -7.97 -4.43
CA ASN A 380 11.47 -9.16 -4.68
C ASN A 380 10.63 -10.44 -4.61
N ARG A 381 9.71 -10.53 -3.64
CA ARG A 381 8.81 -11.67 -3.50
C ARG A 381 7.82 -11.80 -4.67
N VAL A 382 7.40 -10.68 -5.26
CA VAL A 382 6.57 -10.69 -6.49
C VAL A 382 7.37 -11.22 -7.67
N LYS A 383 8.65 -10.87 -7.78
CA LYS A 383 9.52 -11.33 -8.87
C LYS A 383 9.75 -12.84 -8.84
N GLU A 384 9.90 -13.43 -7.66
CA GLU A 384 10.06 -14.88 -7.48
C GLU A 384 8.91 -15.71 -8.07
N LEU A 385 7.73 -15.11 -8.32
CA LEU A 385 6.62 -15.76 -9.02
C LEU A 385 6.94 -16.17 -10.46
N LYS A 386 7.92 -15.52 -11.10
CA LYS A 386 8.39 -15.87 -12.45
C LYS A 386 9.14 -17.20 -12.48
N GLY A 387 9.76 -17.57 -11.36
CA GLY A 387 10.55 -18.77 -11.23
C GLY A 387 9.69 -19.96 -10.85
N GLY A 388 8.95 -20.52 -11.82
CA GLY A 388 8.29 -21.82 -11.66
C GLY A 388 9.27 -22.98 -11.40
N SER A 389 10.57 -22.73 -11.33
CA SER A 389 11.59 -23.64 -10.83
C SER A 389 12.11 -23.12 -9.49
N LEU A 390 11.87 -23.89 -8.42
CA LEU A 390 12.83 -24.00 -7.34
C LEU A 390 14.11 -24.57 -7.97
N GLN A 391 14.96 -23.72 -8.55
CA GLN A 391 16.36 -24.07 -8.70
C GLN A 391 16.94 -24.10 -7.29
N THR A 392 16.98 -25.30 -6.73
CA THR A 392 18.00 -25.68 -5.76
C THR A 392 19.34 -25.38 -6.43
N ASN A 393 19.91 -24.21 -6.16
CA ASN A 393 21.32 -23.98 -6.40
C ASN A 393 22.08 -24.86 -5.40
N THR A 394 22.40 -26.08 -5.85
CA THR A 394 23.61 -26.78 -5.45
C THR A 394 24.79 -25.93 -5.87
N ILE A 395 25.25 -25.08 -4.96
CA ILE A 395 26.66 -24.67 -4.95
C ILE A 395 27.36 -25.72 -4.10
N SER A 396 28.29 -26.40 -4.74
CA SER A 396 29.23 -27.36 -4.19
C SER A 396 29.93 -26.82 -2.94
N ASP A 397 30.01 -27.70 -1.93
CA ASP A 397 30.78 -27.58 -0.69
C ASP A 397 32.14 -26.93 -0.88
N GLU A 398 32.38 -25.84 -0.14
CA GLU A 398 33.57 -25.65 0.73
C GLU A 398 33.18 -24.65 1.85
N GLY A 399 33.07 -25.14 3.10
CA GLY A 399 32.90 -24.29 4.30
C GLY A 399 31.76 -24.70 5.24
N GLU A 400 31.91 -25.82 5.93
CA GLU A 400 30.88 -26.48 6.76
C GLU A 400 30.62 -25.87 8.16
N ASP A 401 31.07 -24.64 8.47
CA ASP A 401 31.09 -24.14 9.87
C ASP A 401 30.18 -22.94 10.20
N ASP A 402 29.30 -22.52 9.28
CA ASP A 402 28.37 -21.38 9.52
C ASP A 402 26.87 -21.73 9.50
N ARG A 403 26.51 -22.99 9.24
CA ARG A 403 25.10 -23.44 9.25
C ARG A 403 24.61 -23.90 10.63
N SER A 404 25.52 -24.13 11.57
CA SER A 404 25.26 -24.60 12.93
C SER A 404 25.16 -23.46 13.97
N LYS A 405 25.56 -22.22 13.63
CA LYS A 405 25.43 -21.05 14.53
C LYS A 405 24.07 -20.36 14.48
N PHE A 406 23.34 -20.45 13.36
CA PHE A 406 21.98 -19.87 13.25
C PHE A 406 20.87 -20.72 13.90
N LEU A 407 21.17 -21.96 14.28
CA LEU A 407 20.22 -22.84 14.99
C LEU A 407 20.44 -22.87 16.52
N ASN A 408 21.56 -22.36 17.04
CA ASN A 408 21.90 -22.47 18.46
C ASN A 408 21.83 -21.16 19.27
N GLU A 409 21.62 -19.98 18.67
CA GLU A 409 21.39 -18.74 19.44
C GLU A 409 19.94 -18.49 19.89
N ASN A 410 19.02 -19.43 19.61
CA ASN A 410 17.70 -19.48 20.27
C ASN A 410 17.63 -20.55 21.37
N GLY A 411 18.77 -21.13 21.74
CA GLY A 411 18.91 -22.14 22.80
C GLY A 411 18.90 -21.60 24.22
N MET A 412 18.07 -20.59 24.53
CA MET A 412 17.65 -20.33 25.92
C MET A 412 16.42 -19.41 25.93
N THR A 413 15.22 -20.01 25.89
CA THR A 413 14.03 -19.57 26.65
C THR A 413 12.84 -20.49 26.36
N SER A 414 12.98 -21.77 26.72
CA SER A 414 11.84 -22.68 26.95
C SER A 414 10.91 -22.21 28.11
N GLU A 415 11.23 -21.09 28.75
CA GLU A 415 10.36 -20.42 29.74
C GLU A 415 9.49 -19.29 29.18
N LYS A 416 9.80 -18.70 28.00
CA LYS A 416 8.99 -17.61 27.41
C LYS A 416 7.85 -18.09 26.53
N SER A 417 7.95 -19.28 25.92
CA SER A 417 6.88 -19.82 25.06
C SER A 417 5.60 -20.18 25.83
N LYS A 418 5.71 -20.49 27.14
CA LYS A 418 4.56 -20.75 28.01
C LYS A 418 3.87 -19.47 28.52
N LEU A 419 4.49 -18.29 28.39
CA LEU A 419 3.89 -17.01 28.82
C LEU A 419 3.20 -16.22 27.70
N GLN A 420 3.49 -16.49 26.42
CA GLN A 420 3.05 -15.64 25.31
C GLN A 420 1.77 -16.12 24.59
N GLN A 421 1.46 -17.42 24.61
CA GLN A 421 0.17 -17.94 24.13
C GLN A 421 -1.07 -17.39 24.87
N PRO A 422 -1.06 -17.17 26.21
CA PRO A 422 -2.24 -16.65 26.89
C PRO A 422 -2.54 -15.17 26.63
N ILE A 423 -1.60 -14.39 26.09
CA ILE A 423 -1.75 -12.94 25.86
C ILE A 423 -2.56 -12.66 24.59
N SER A 424 -2.29 -13.42 23.50
CA SER A 424 -3.00 -13.27 22.22
C SER A 424 -4.50 -13.64 22.31
N GLN A 425 -4.85 -14.72 23.03
CA GLN A 425 -6.26 -15.10 23.23
C GLN A 425 -7.01 -14.12 24.14
N GLN A 426 -6.32 -13.42 25.05
CA GLN A 426 -6.93 -12.43 25.94
C GLN A 426 -7.26 -11.12 25.23
N GLU A 427 -6.38 -10.68 24.33
CA GLU A 427 -6.65 -9.52 23.49
C GLU A 427 -7.83 -9.80 22.55
N LEU A 428 -7.86 -10.97 21.91
CA LEU A 428 -8.97 -11.40 21.06
C LEU A 428 -10.31 -11.47 21.83
N ALA A 429 -10.35 -12.10 23.01
CA ALA A 429 -11.58 -12.18 23.81
C ALA A 429 -12.05 -10.81 24.33
N LYS A 430 -11.13 -9.87 24.56
CA LYS A 430 -11.46 -8.50 24.95
C LYS A 430 -12.02 -7.72 23.76
N GLU A 431 -11.42 -7.88 22.58
CA GLU A 431 -11.90 -7.27 21.33
C GLU A 431 -13.29 -7.78 20.97
N ASP A 432 -13.55 -9.08 21.11
CA ASP A 432 -14.88 -9.68 20.88
C ASP A 432 -15.93 -9.12 21.84
N LEU A 433 -15.60 -8.96 23.13
CA LEU A 433 -16.51 -8.36 24.10
C LEU A 433 -16.81 -6.89 23.76
N LEU A 434 -15.81 -6.11 23.37
CA LEU A 434 -15.98 -4.71 22.98
C LEU A 434 -16.79 -4.57 21.69
N ARG A 435 -16.56 -5.46 20.72
CA ARG A 435 -17.35 -5.54 19.49
C ARG A 435 -18.80 -5.88 19.78
N ASN A 436 -19.05 -6.86 20.66
CA ASN A 436 -20.40 -7.22 21.07
C ASN A 436 -21.10 -6.05 21.78
N HIS A 437 -20.41 -5.37 22.72
CA HIS A 437 -20.95 -4.21 23.42
C HIS A 437 -21.40 -3.10 22.45
N LYS A 438 -20.59 -2.80 21.43
CA LYS A 438 -20.95 -1.83 20.40
C LYS A 438 -22.20 -2.26 19.63
N LYS A 439 -22.28 -3.55 19.24
CA LYS A 439 -23.44 -4.11 18.53
C LYS A 439 -24.70 -4.09 19.40
N THR A 440 -24.60 -4.31 20.72
CA THR A 440 -25.72 -4.18 21.66
C THR A 440 -26.27 -2.76 21.70
N ILE A 441 -25.40 -1.74 21.72
CA ILE A 441 -25.85 -0.34 21.69
C ILE A 441 -26.55 -0.02 20.35
N GLU A 442 -25.98 -0.46 19.23
CA GLU A 442 -26.57 -0.25 17.91
C GLU A 442 -27.97 -0.89 17.80
N LEU A 443 -28.13 -2.13 18.29
CA LEU A 443 -29.42 -2.81 18.30
C LEU A 443 -30.43 -2.09 19.21
N LEU A 444 -30.04 -1.69 20.43
CA LEU A 444 -30.94 -0.97 21.34
C LEU A 444 -31.45 0.35 20.74
N LEU A 445 -30.59 1.08 20.01
CA LEU A 445 -30.97 2.30 19.31
C LEU A 445 -31.93 2.02 18.15
N GLU A 446 -31.74 0.93 17.42
CA GLU A 446 -32.63 0.53 16.33
C GLU A 446 -33.99 0.07 16.88
N SER A 447 -33.99 -0.77 17.91
CA SER A 447 -35.22 -1.23 18.55
C SER A 447 -36.00 -0.09 19.21
N TYR A 448 -35.32 0.90 19.78
CA TYR A 448 -35.98 2.11 20.28
C TYR A 448 -36.72 2.86 19.15
N LYS A 449 -36.11 3.00 17.98
CA LYS A 449 -36.75 3.65 16.83
C LYS A 449 -37.97 2.87 16.34
N LYS A 450 -37.85 1.55 16.22
CA LYS A 450 -38.97 0.67 15.81
C LYS A 450 -40.11 0.70 16.83
N GLY A 451 -39.80 0.67 18.13
CA GLY A 451 -40.79 0.80 19.19
C GLY A 451 -41.49 2.16 19.20
N ALA A 452 -40.75 3.24 18.93
CA ALA A 452 -41.34 4.58 18.79
C ALA A 452 -42.26 4.70 17.56
N GLU A 453 -41.91 4.02 16.46
CA GLU A 453 -42.72 3.97 15.25
C GLU A 453 -44.00 3.16 15.47
N LEU A 454 -43.91 1.98 16.10
CA LEU A 454 -45.07 1.18 16.49
C LEU A 454 -46.01 1.97 17.40
N LEU A 455 -45.46 2.66 18.42
CA LEU A 455 -46.27 3.49 19.31
C LEU A 455 -47.00 4.61 18.55
N ARG A 456 -46.35 5.22 17.55
CA ARG A 456 -46.97 6.28 16.73
C ARG A 456 -48.10 5.75 15.85
N MET A 457 -48.13 4.46 15.50
CA MET A 457 -49.27 3.88 14.77
C MET A 457 -50.56 3.90 15.60
N THR A 458 -50.45 3.97 16.94
CA THR A 458 -51.63 4.07 17.82
C THR A 458 -52.33 5.43 17.76
N ASP A 459 -51.73 6.42 17.09
CA ASP A 459 -52.37 7.74 16.85
C ASP A 459 -53.43 7.68 15.73
N GLU A 460 -53.52 6.58 14.96
CA GLU A 460 -54.55 6.37 13.94
C GLU A 460 -55.81 5.74 14.55
N VAL A 461 -57.01 6.15 14.10
CA VAL A 461 -58.28 5.70 14.71
C VAL A 461 -58.57 4.22 14.43
N ASP A 462 -58.13 3.70 13.29
CA ASP A 462 -58.39 2.33 12.80
C ASP A 462 -57.09 1.53 12.60
N TYR A 463 -56.09 1.71 13.47
CA TYR A 463 -54.84 0.95 13.35
C TYR A 463 -55.04 -0.54 13.64
N ASP A 464 -54.29 -1.39 12.93
CA ASP A 464 -54.35 -2.83 13.08
C ASP A 464 -53.76 -3.26 14.44
N GLN A 465 -54.64 -3.60 15.38
CA GLN A 465 -54.29 -3.98 16.75
C GLN A 465 -53.61 -5.34 16.82
N GLU A 466 -53.95 -6.27 15.92
CA GLU A 466 -53.36 -7.61 15.87
C GLU A 466 -51.92 -7.51 15.36
N ALA A 467 -51.72 -6.79 14.24
CA ALA A 467 -50.39 -6.51 13.71
C ALA A 467 -49.53 -5.69 14.70
N TYR A 468 -50.11 -4.73 15.43
CA TYR A 468 -49.39 -4.00 16.47
C TYR A 468 -48.87 -4.93 17.57
N CYS A 469 -49.73 -5.83 18.08
CA CYS A 469 -49.35 -6.78 19.12
C CYS A 469 -48.26 -7.74 18.63
N GLU A 470 -48.41 -8.32 17.44
CA GLU A 470 -47.42 -9.25 16.86
C GLU A 470 -46.06 -8.58 16.67
N ASN A 471 -46.03 -7.39 16.06
CA ASN A 471 -44.77 -6.67 15.82
C ASN A 471 -44.11 -6.20 17.12
N TRP A 472 -44.89 -5.86 18.14
CA TRP A 472 -44.37 -5.49 19.45
C TRP A 472 -43.78 -6.69 20.20
N GLU A 473 -44.46 -7.84 20.16
CA GLU A 473 -43.98 -9.09 20.74
C GLU A 473 -42.69 -9.55 20.05
N GLU A 474 -42.64 -9.55 18.72
CA GLU A 474 -41.44 -9.90 17.95
C GLU A 474 -40.26 -8.97 18.27
N LEU A 475 -40.51 -7.66 18.41
CA LEU A 475 -39.46 -6.70 18.76
C LEU A 475 -38.89 -6.96 20.16
N LEU A 476 -39.76 -7.25 21.15
CA LEU A 476 -39.36 -7.56 22.52
C LEU A 476 -38.58 -8.88 22.61
N ASP A 477 -39.02 -9.92 21.90
CA ASP A 477 -38.34 -11.22 21.89
C ASP A 477 -36.95 -11.15 21.25
N ASN A 478 -36.82 -10.40 20.17
CA ASN A 478 -35.54 -10.15 19.52
C ASN A 478 -34.57 -9.39 20.45
N MET A 479 -35.07 -8.37 21.16
CA MET A 479 -34.28 -7.64 22.17
C MET A 479 -33.87 -8.54 23.32
N ALA A 480 -34.81 -9.32 23.87
CA ALA A 480 -34.58 -10.21 25.00
C ALA A 480 -33.52 -11.27 24.66
N THR A 481 -33.64 -11.91 23.51
CA THR A 481 -32.70 -12.94 23.03
C THR A 481 -31.29 -12.36 22.86
N PHE A 482 -31.17 -11.21 22.18
CA PHE A 482 -29.87 -10.61 21.93
C PHE A 482 -29.19 -10.08 23.21
N LEU A 483 -29.97 -9.49 24.12
CA LEU A 483 -29.48 -9.03 25.43
C LEU A 483 -29.05 -10.22 26.30
N ALA A 484 -29.79 -11.34 26.28
CA ALA A 484 -29.40 -12.56 26.97
C ALA A 484 -28.07 -13.12 26.45
N MET A 485 -27.89 -13.21 25.13
CA MET A 485 -26.62 -13.63 24.52
C MET A 485 -25.47 -12.69 24.87
N SER A 486 -25.70 -11.37 24.81
CA SER A 486 -24.71 -10.36 25.15
C SER A 486 -24.29 -10.43 26.62
N LYS A 487 -25.25 -10.65 27.52
CA LYS A 487 -25.02 -10.85 28.95
C LYS A 487 -24.25 -12.15 29.21
N GLN A 488 -24.54 -13.22 28.48
CA GLN A 488 -23.82 -14.48 28.59
C GLN A 488 -22.35 -14.30 28.19
N LEU A 489 -22.08 -13.64 27.06
CA LEU A 489 -20.72 -13.37 26.60
C LEU A 489 -19.91 -12.55 27.62
N ALA A 490 -20.54 -11.53 28.23
CA ALA A 490 -19.92 -10.74 29.29
C ALA A 490 -19.66 -11.57 30.56
N THR A 491 -20.56 -12.49 30.90
CA THR A 491 -20.44 -13.39 32.05
C THR A 491 -19.31 -14.40 31.84
N ASP A 492 -19.21 -14.98 30.65
CA ASP A 492 -18.15 -15.92 30.27
C ASP A 492 -16.78 -15.24 30.30
N TYR A 493 -16.68 -14.02 29.77
CA TYR A 493 -15.46 -13.22 29.84
C TYR A 493 -15.07 -12.92 31.29
N ARG A 494 -16.04 -12.52 32.13
CA ARG A 494 -15.83 -12.24 33.55
C ARG A 494 -15.35 -13.48 34.30
N GLN A 495 -15.97 -14.65 34.10
CA GLN A 495 -15.56 -15.90 34.74
C GLN A 495 -14.14 -16.32 34.33
N LYS A 496 -13.81 -16.22 33.04
CA LYS A 496 -12.46 -16.49 32.51
C LYS A 496 -11.42 -15.53 33.12
N TYR A 497 -11.79 -14.28 33.37
CA TYR A 497 -10.91 -13.29 34.00
C TYR A 497 -10.69 -13.54 35.50
N PHE A 498 -11.75 -13.88 36.25
CA PHE A 498 -11.66 -14.13 37.71
C PHE A 498 -10.96 -15.45 38.07
N ASN A 499 -11.19 -16.53 37.33
CA ASN A 499 -10.53 -17.83 37.58
C ASN A 499 -9.00 -17.75 37.45
N ARG A 500 -8.49 -16.80 36.63
CA ARG A 500 -7.04 -16.53 36.49
C ARG A 500 -6.45 -15.70 37.62
N ARG A 501 -7.19 -14.75 38.22
CA ARG A 501 -6.72 -14.00 39.39
C ARG A 501 -6.51 -14.92 40.61
N ARG A 502 -7.38 -15.92 40.79
CA ARG A 502 -7.20 -16.96 41.81
C ARG A 502 -5.94 -17.79 41.55
N THR A 503 -5.71 -18.29 40.33
CA THR A 503 -4.51 -19.08 39.99
C THR A 503 -3.19 -18.28 40.06
N GLN A 504 -3.21 -16.98 39.78
CA GLN A 504 -2.03 -16.11 39.98
C GLN A 504 -1.76 -15.80 41.47
N SER A 505 -2.80 -15.74 42.31
CA SER A 505 -2.64 -15.50 43.76
C SER A 505 -2.07 -16.71 44.52
N TYR A 506 -2.31 -17.94 44.04
CA TYR A 506 -1.72 -19.16 44.60
C TYR A 506 -0.26 -19.41 44.16
N ARG A 507 0.27 -18.66 43.18
CA ARG A 507 1.68 -18.72 42.75
C ARG A 507 2.59 -17.69 43.47
N LYS A 508 2.01 -16.85 44.33
CA LYS A 508 2.71 -15.78 45.08
C LYS A 508 2.76 -16.02 46.60
N LYS A 509 2.24 -17.16 47.07
CA LYS A 509 2.55 -17.75 48.38
C LYS A 509 3.30 -19.04 48.12
#